data_AF-A0AA39KQZ4-F1
#
_entry.id   AF-A0AA39KQZ4-F1
#
_cell.length_a   1.000
_cell.length_b   1.000
_cell.length_c   1.000
_cell.angle_alpha   90.00
_cell.angle_beta   90.00
_cell.angle_gamma   90.00
#
_symmetry.space_group_name_H-M   'P 1'
#
loop_
_entity.id
_entity.type
_entity.pdbx_description
1 polymer ?
#
loop_
_entity_poly.entity_id
_entity_poly.type
_entity_poly.pdbx_seq_one_letter_code
_entity_poly.pdbx_strand_id
1 'polypeptide(L)' 'MEAERMIHQPVKLILSSTCHEAYTQCRNDSECQGLLQPILNHCNVGSCARNECMNALQNFYIKANDKYSMEIAFCLCK' A
#
# COMPACT_ATOMS: atom_id res chain seq x y z
N MET A 1 -31.52 -34.63 19.24
CA MET A 1 -30.34 -34.54 18.34
C MET A 1 -30.16 -33.06 18.05
N GLU A 2 -29.42 -32.36 18.91
CA GLU A 2 -29.09 -30.95 18.70
C GLU A 2 -27.78 -30.91 17.92
N ALA A 3 -27.82 -30.32 16.72
CA ALA A 3 -26.65 -30.14 15.89
C ALA A 3 -25.84 -28.96 16.46
N GLU A 4 -24.76 -29.29 17.17
CA GLU A 4 -23.80 -28.30 17.64
C GLU A 4 -23.22 -27.54 16.44
N ARG A 5 -23.54 -26.24 16.36
CA ARG A 5 -22.91 -25.29 15.44
C ARG A 5 -21.42 -25.21 15.78
N MET A 6 -20.57 -25.79 14.93
CA MET A 6 -19.14 -25.55 14.99
C MET A 6 -18.85 -24.10 14.60
N ILE A 7 -18.66 -23.24 15.59
CA ILE A 7 -18.09 -21.91 15.39
C ILE A 7 -16.62 -22.13 15.06
N HIS A 8 -16.25 -22.05 13.78
CA HIS A 8 -14.85 -21.99 13.37
C HIS A 8 -14.24 -20.74 14.02
N GLN A 9 -13.47 -20.94 15.09
CA GLN A 9 -12.71 -19.87 15.70
C GLN A 9 -11.74 -19.34 14.63
N PRO A 10 -11.76 -18.04 14.29
CA PRO A 10 -10.85 -17.50 13.30
C PRO A 10 -9.42 -17.71 13.81
N VAL A 11 -8.60 -18.39 13.00
CA VAL A 11 -7.17 -18.52 13.28
C VAL A 11 -6.63 -17.11 13.44
N LYS A 12 -6.04 -16.82 14.61
CA LYS A 12 -5.28 -15.58 14.81
C LYS A 12 -4.07 -15.62 13.89
N LEU A 13 -4.24 -15.10 12.67
CA LEU A 13 -3.14 -14.86 11.74
C LEU A 13 -2.25 -13.76 12.34
N ILE A 14 -1.02 -14.12 12.70
CA ILE A 14 0.00 -13.13 13.04
C ILE A 14 0.46 -12.53 11.73
N LEU A 15 -0.11 -11.38 11.38
CA LEU A 15 0.23 -10.67 10.15
C LEU A 15 1.53 -9.89 10.38
N SER A 16 2.53 -10.16 9.55
CA SER A 16 3.73 -9.34 9.46
C SER A 16 3.36 -7.98 8.83
N SER A 17 4.06 -6.91 9.20
CA SER A 17 3.86 -5.62 8.54
C SER A 17 4.33 -5.74 7.09
N THR A 18 3.41 -5.57 6.14
CA THR A 18 3.69 -5.68 4.70
C THR A 18 3.94 -4.31 4.07
N CYS A 19 3.61 -3.20 4.74
CA CYS A 19 3.81 -1.86 4.18
C CYS A 19 5.28 -1.54 3.93
N HIS A 20 6.15 -1.92 4.87
CA HIS A 20 7.59 -1.68 4.72
C HIS A 20 8.19 -2.51 3.57
N GLU A 21 7.71 -3.73 3.41
CA GLU A 21 8.16 -4.63 2.35
C GLU A 21 7.68 -4.16 0.98
N ALA A 22 6.40 -3.83 0.82
CA ALA A 22 5.83 -3.27 -0.41
C ALA A 22 6.55 -1.98 -0.84
N TYR A 23 6.81 -1.09 0.12
CA TYR A 23 7.57 0.14 -0.12
C TYR A 23 9.01 -0.15 -0.58
N THR A 24 9.69 -1.11 0.05
CA THR A 24 11.07 -1.47 -0.31
C THR A 24 11.14 -2.10 -1.69
N GLN A 25 10.20 -3.00 -2.01
CA GLN A 25 10.11 -3.60 -3.35
C GLN A 25 9.88 -2.53 -4.43
N CYS A 26 8.92 -1.63 -4.23
CA CYS A 26 8.68 -0.53 -5.18
C CYS A 26 9.89 0.41 -5.32
N ARG A 27 10.64 0.66 -4.24
CA ARG A 27 11.86 1.48 -4.32
C ARG A 27 13.02 0.84 -5.05
N ASN A 28 13.10 -0.49 -5.05
CA ASN A 28 14.14 -1.23 -5.77
C ASN A 28 13.82 -1.36 -7.26
N ASP A 29 12.56 -1.13 -7.64
CA ASP A 29 12.10 -1.09 -9.02
C ASP A 29 12.17 0.35 -9.56
N SER A 30 12.96 0.57 -10.62
CA SER A 30 13.21 1.92 -11.14
C SER A 30 11.95 2.60 -11.68
N GLU A 31 11.01 1.83 -12.22
CA GLU A 31 9.76 2.37 -12.76
C GLU A 31 8.82 2.79 -11.63
N CYS A 32 8.64 1.90 -10.64
CA CYS A 32 7.81 2.19 -9.48
C CYS A 32 8.40 3.35 -8.66
N GLN A 33 9.71 3.37 -8.44
CA GLN A 33 10.40 4.47 -7.77
C GLN A 33 10.18 5.81 -8.48
N GLY A 34 10.27 5.84 -9.82
CA GLY A 34 10.06 7.05 -10.60
C GLY A 34 8.65 7.63 -10.44
N LEU A 35 7.64 6.76 -10.27
CA LEU A 35 6.25 7.17 -10.03
C LEU A 35 5.98 7.53 -8.56
N LEU A 36 6.68 6.90 -7.62
CA LEU A 36 6.53 7.11 -6.18
C LEU A 36 7.19 8.41 -5.72
N GLN A 37 8.31 8.80 -6.33
CA GLN A 37 9.11 9.94 -5.88
C GLN A 37 8.35 11.29 -5.91
N PRO A 38 7.54 11.61 -6.94
CA PRO A 38 6.69 12.80 -6.93
C PRO A 38 5.69 12.84 -5.77
N ILE A 39 5.13 11.69 -5.36
CA ILE A 39 4.24 11.60 -4.20
C ILE A 39 5.00 12.02 -2.94
N LEU A 40 6.20 11.46 -2.72
CA LEU A 40 7.01 11.77 -1.54
C LEU A 40 7.41 13.25 -1.48
N ASN A 41 7.66 13.87 -2.63
CA ASN A 41 8.04 15.28 -2.72
C ASN A 41 6.86 16.23 -2.48
N HIS A 42 5.68 15.94 -3.04
CA HIS A 42 4.54 16.85 -3.02
C HIS A 42 3.56 16.62 -1.88
N CYS A 43 3.49 15.39 -1.35
CA CYS A 43 2.54 15.00 -0.30
C CYS A 43 3.12 15.08 1.12
N ASN A 44 4.33 15.59 1.30
CA ASN A 44 4.92 15.75 2.64
C ASN A 44 4.07 16.67 3.52
N VAL A 45 3.80 16.26 4.76
CA VAL A 45 2.88 16.96 5.69
C VAL A 45 3.30 18.40 5.94
N GLY A 46 4.60 18.68 6.01
CA GLY A 46 5.13 20.03 6.27
C GLY A 46 5.11 20.97 5.06
N SER A 47 4.92 20.44 3.85
CA SER A 47 5.06 21.19 2.59
C SER A 47 4.08 20.69 1.52
N CYS A 48 2.87 20.32 1.93
CA CYS A 48 1.92 19.64 1.05
C CYS A 48 1.42 20.57 -0.06
N ALA A 49 1.89 20.32 -1.28
CA ALA A 49 1.40 20.94 -2.49
C ALA A 49 0.19 20.12 -2.98
N ARG A 50 -1.00 20.42 -2.45
CA ARG A 50 -2.19 19.55 -2.55
C ARG A 50 -2.51 19.11 -3.98
N ASN A 51 -2.45 20.03 -4.95
CA ASN A 51 -2.85 19.73 -6.32
C ASN A 51 -1.82 18.82 -7.00
N GLU A 52 -0.55 19.13 -6.82
CA GLU A 52 0.60 18.36 -7.30
C GLU A 52 0.64 16.97 -6.66
N CYS A 53 0.35 16.89 -5.36
CA CYS A 53 0.24 15.64 -4.62
C CYS A 53 -0.88 14.75 -5.18
N MET A 54 -2.09 15.30 -5.37
CA MET A 54 -3.21 14.53 -5.92
C MET A 54 -2.94 14.07 -7.35
N ASN A 55 -2.31 14.91 -8.18
CA ASN A 55 -1.91 14.53 -9.54
C ASN A 55 -0.84 13.43 -9.54
N ALA A 56 0.15 13.51 -8.64
CA ALA A 56 1.16 12.49 -8.47
C ALA A 56 0.55 11.15 -8.01
N LEU A 57 -0.39 11.19 -7.05
CA LEU A 57 -1.13 10.01 -6.59
C LEU A 57 -1.93 9.36 -7.71
N GLN A 58 -2.69 10.14 -8.48
CA GLN A 58 -3.45 9.62 -9.62
C GLN A 58 -2.51 8.98 -10.66
N ASN A 59 -1.42 9.67 -11.01
CA ASN A 59 -0.46 9.15 -11.99
C ASN A 59 0.22 7.86 -11.50
N PHE A 60 0.51 7.73 -10.20
CA PHE A 60 1.03 6.49 -9.63
C PHE A 60 0.04 5.34 -9.80
N TYR A 61 -1.21 5.48 -9.34
CA TYR A 61 -2.17 4.37 -9.42
C TYR A 61 -2.65 4.04 -10.85
N ILE A 62 -2.53 4.97 -11.80
CA ILE A 62 -2.85 4.70 -13.22
C ILE A 62 -1.71 3.98 -13.93
N LYS A 63 -0.44 4.26 -13.58
CA LYS A 63 0.73 3.77 -14.33
C LYS A 63 1.54 2.70 -13.63
N ALA A 64 1.56 2.69 -12.30
CA ALA A 64 2.32 1.69 -11.56
C ALA A 64 1.67 0.33 -11.78
N ASN A 65 2.52 -0.69 -11.94
CA ASN A 65 2.10 -2.07 -12.06
C ASN A 65 1.11 -2.44 -10.94
N ASP A 66 -0.01 -3.06 -11.31
CA ASP A 66 -1.09 -3.48 -10.41
C ASP A 66 -0.56 -4.18 -9.16
N LYS A 67 0.51 -4.99 -9.29
CA LYS A 67 1.16 -5.64 -8.14
C LYS A 67 1.61 -4.61 -7.09
N TYR A 68 2.40 -3.61 -7.47
CA TYR A 68 2.91 -2.61 -6.51
C TYR A 68 1.80 -1.67 -6.03
N SER A 69 0.89 -1.30 -6.92
CA SER A 69 -0.27 -0.45 -6.59
C SER A 69 -1.15 -1.09 -5.51
N MET A 70 -1.48 -2.38 -5.65
CA MET A 70 -2.28 -3.10 -4.66
C MET A 70 -1.51 -3.36 -3.36
N GLU A 71 -0.25 -3.80 -3.47
CA GLU A 71 0.57 -4.08 -2.29
C GLU A 71 0.77 -2.81 -1.44
N ILE A 72 0.97 -1.64 -2.05
CA ILE A 72 1.13 -0.37 -1.32
C ILE A 72 -0.21 0.14 -0.77
N ALA A 73 -1.30 0.10 -1.54
CA ALA A 73 -2.59 0.65 -1.11
C ALA A 73 -3.24 -0.15 0.03
N PHE A 74 -3.05 -1.47 0.03
CA PHE A 74 -3.71 -2.40 0.96
C PHE A 74 -2.74 -3.09 1.92
N CYS A 75 -1.53 -2.52 2.07
CA CYS A 75 -0.57 -3.06 2.99
C CYS A 75 -1.09 -3.05 4.45
N LEU A 76 -0.53 -3.95 5.26
CA LEU A 76 -0.88 -4.11 6.66
C LEU A 76 0.27 -3.63 7.54
N CYS A 77 -0.09 -3.01 8.66
CA CYS A 77 0.81 -2.67 9.76
C CYS A 77 0.38 -3.43 11.02
N LYS A 78 1.30 -3.57 11.99
CA LYS A 78 0.98 -4.10 13.32
C LYS A 78 0.35 -3.05 14.21
#